data_AF-A0A942UIL4-F1
#
_entry.id   AF-A0A942UIL4-F1
#
_cell.length_a   1.000
_cell.length_b   1.000
_cell.length_c   1.000
_cell.angle_alpha   90.00
_cell.angle_beta   90.00
_cell.angle_gamma   90.00
#
_symmetry.space_group_name_H-M   'P 1'
#
loop_
_entity.id
_entity.type
_entity.pdbx_description
1 polymer ?
#
loop_
_entity_poly.entity_id
_entity_poly.type
_entity_poly.pdbx_seq_one_letter_code
_entity_poly.pdbx_strand_id
1 'polypeptide(L)'
;MESSYSLEIDLVDTKQNEKDLSFIGGQPCIPESMEIPACQICGAKQTFFFQIAFPQDHFWHGFTMAVFACTSCAHEEYLIPEMLQEVLPGINIPKGFLETYQKNFKINIFETKEGVIRIDYKEKVRFQRWNFTPTSDIHFAHNKLGGHPKWLLDDESPGTYMDSIPMFFLMQLMEGMRFEIVEDAPPQIILNLRGKPEPSKHRYYELFLSNYLYFFGTKDRSMPLVYVLTQI
;
A
#
# COMPACT_ATOMS: atom_id res chain seq x y z
N MET A 1 -15.71 4.90 19.01
CA MET A 1 -15.78 3.59 18.35
C MET A 1 -14.78 3.63 17.22
N GLU A 2 -13.86 2.66 17.15
CA GLU A 2 -12.96 2.56 16.01
C GLU A 2 -13.79 2.10 14.81
N SER A 3 -13.85 2.92 13.76
CA SER A 3 -14.55 2.58 12.53
C SER A 3 -13.80 1.48 11.78
N SER A 4 -14.53 0.49 11.26
CA SER A 4 -13.99 -0.58 10.41
C SER A 4 -14.82 -0.67 9.13
N TYR A 5 -14.16 -0.84 7.99
CA TYR A 5 -14.79 -0.97 6.69
C TYR A 5 -14.24 -2.18 5.95
N SER A 6 -15.11 -3.03 5.41
CA SER A 6 -14.75 -4.01 4.39
C SER A 6 -14.40 -3.28 3.10
N LEU A 7 -13.30 -3.69 2.47
CA LEU A 7 -12.86 -3.17 1.18
C LEU A 7 -13.20 -4.18 0.09
N GLU A 8 -14.17 -3.83 -0.74
CA GLU A 8 -14.62 -4.65 -1.85
C GLU A 8 -14.30 -3.97 -3.18
N ILE A 9 -13.98 -4.75 -4.19
CA ILE A 9 -13.70 -4.24 -5.52
C ILE A 9 -15.03 -4.03 -6.24
N ASP A 10 -15.27 -2.82 -6.74
CA ASP A 10 -16.35 -2.57 -7.67
C ASP A 10 -16.04 -3.20 -9.03
N LEU A 11 -16.84 -4.18 -9.45
CA LEU A 11 -16.68 -4.88 -10.71
C LEU A 11 -17.29 -4.12 -11.90
N VAL A 12 -17.89 -2.95 -11.67
CA VAL A 12 -18.46 -2.13 -12.73
C VAL A 12 -17.35 -1.46 -13.54
N ASP A 13 -17.17 -1.93 -14.78
CA ASP A 13 -16.19 -1.38 -15.72
C ASP A 13 -16.56 0.06 -16.11
N THR A 14 -15.84 1.00 -15.55
CA THR A 14 -16.08 2.44 -15.70
C THR A 14 -14.76 3.17 -15.67
N LYS A 15 -14.67 4.25 -16.44
CA LYS A 15 -13.47 5.10 -16.45
C LYS A 15 -13.30 5.79 -15.11
N GLN A 16 -12.04 6.00 -14.74
CA GLN A 16 -11.67 6.85 -13.63
C GLN A 16 -12.15 8.29 -13.88
N ASN A 17 -12.58 8.96 -12.82
CA ASN A 17 -12.90 10.38 -12.82
C ASN A 17 -12.42 11.07 -11.54
N GLU A 18 -12.52 12.40 -11.49
CA GLU A 18 -12.00 13.24 -10.40
C GLU A 18 -12.65 12.98 -9.03
N LYS A 19 -13.80 12.32 -8.98
CA LYS A 19 -14.49 11.98 -7.72
C LYS A 19 -14.00 10.66 -7.12
N ASP A 20 -13.19 9.91 -7.86
CA ASP A 20 -12.65 8.64 -7.40
C ASP A 20 -11.46 8.91 -6.48
N LEU A 21 -11.66 8.74 -5.18
CA LEU A 21 -10.65 9.04 -4.16
C LEU A 21 -9.99 7.77 -3.57
N SER A 22 -10.67 6.63 -3.67
CA SER A 22 -10.20 5.32 -3.20
C SER A 22 -10.36 4.28 -4.31
N PHE A 23 -9.26 3.81 -4.87
CA PHE A 23 -9.26 2.95 -6.05
C PHE A 23 -7.94 2.18 -6.22
N ILE A 24 -7.97 1.17 -7.08
CA ILE A 24 -6.85 0.35 -7.55
C ILE A 24 -6.52 0.79 -8.98
N GLY A 25 -5.24 0.86 -9.32
CA GLY A 25 -4.77 1.13 -10.68
C GLY A 25 -5.24 2.46 -11.28
N GLY A 26 -5.24 2.57 -12.61
CA GLY A 26 -5.53 3.84 -13.27
C GLY A 26 -4.39 4.85 -13.14
N GLN A 27 -4.76 6.13 -13.16
CA GLN A 27 -3.85 7.25 -12.93
C GLN A 27 -3.86 7.62 -11.44
N PRO A 28 -2.70 7.74 -10.76
CA PRO A 28 -2.67 8.16 -9.38
C PRO A 28 -3.23 9.57 -9.23
N CYS A 29 -3.98 9.81 -8.15
CA CYS A 29 -4.47 11.14 -7.79
C CYS A 29 -3.63 11.66 -6.62
N ILE A 30 -2.49 12.28 -6.92
CA ILE A 30 -1.51 12.79 -5.95
C ILE A 30 -1.19 14.27 -6.25
N PRO A 31 -0.68 15.06 -5.28
CA PRO A 31 -0.39 16.48 -5.50
C PRO A 31 0.58 16.71 -6.66
N GLU A 32 0.45 17.83 -7.37
CA GLU A 32 1.36 18.23 -8.45
C GLU A 32 2.80 18.44 -7.96
N SER A 33 2.95 18.86 -6.70
CA SER A 33 4.24 19.06 -6.05
C SER A 33 5.00 17.77 -5.77
N MET A 34 4.32 16.61 -5.80
CA MET A 34 4.94 15.30 -5.61
C MET A 34 5.34 14.70 -6.95
N GLU A 35 6.53 14.13 -7.07
CA GLU A 35 6.89 13.38 -8.27
C GLU A 35 6.32 11.95 -8.22
N ILE A 36 6.12 11.35 -9.39
CA ILE A 36 5.90 9.90 -9.47
C ILE A 36 7.19 9.21 -8.97
N PRO A 37 7.13 8.40 -7.90
CA PRO A 37 8.33 7.90 -7.27
C PRO A 37 9.13 7.00 -8.20
N ALA A 38 10.45 7.11 -8.13
CA ALA A 38 11.39 6.22 -8.83
C ALA A 38 11.92 5.14 -7.89
N CYS A 39 12.17 3.95 -8.41
CA CYS A 39 12.82 2.87 -7.70
C CYS A 39 14.28 3.24 -7.42
N GLN A 40 14.71 3.18 -6.16
CA GLN A 40 16.09 3.49 -5.77
C GLN A 40 17.10 2.43 -6.21
N ILE A 41 16.62 1.26 -6.67
CA ILE A 41 17.47 0.15 -7.13
C ILE A 41 17.76 0.26 -8.64
N CYS A 42 16.72 0.41 -9.47
CA CYS A 42 16.87 0.41 -10.93
C CYS A 42 16.58 1.76 -11.61
N GLY A 43 16.13 2.76 -10.87
CA GLY A 43 15.79 4.10 -11.38
C GLY A 43 14.46 4.19 -12.15
N ALA A 44 13.77 3.07 -12.42
CA ALA A 44 12.49 3.08 -13.13
C ALA A 44 11.39 3.75 -12.30
N LYS A 45 10.46 4.46 -12.96
CA LYS A 45 9.22 4.95 -12.32
C LYS A 45 8.46 3.77 -11.73
N GLN A 46 8.15 3.86 -10.44
CA GLN A 46 7.36 2.87 -9.73
C GLN A 46 5.92 2.83 -10.28
N THR A 47 5.33 1.66 -10.17
CA THR A 47 3.96 1.39 -10.59
C THR A 47 3.02 1.78 -9.47
N PHE A 48 1.98 2.55 -9.78
CA PHE A 48 0.86 2.81 -8.89
C PHE A 48 -0.01 1.56 -8.74
N PHE A 49 -0.24 1.13 -7.50
CA PHE A 49 -1.06 -0.04 -7.17
C PHE A 49 -2.46 0.38 -6.73
N PHE A 50 -2.56 1.22 -5.70
CA PHE A 50 -3.85 1.70 -5.20
C PHE A 50 -3.69 2.97 -4.36
N GLN A 51 -4.82 3.64 -4.13
CA GLN A 51 -4.93 4.68 -3.13
C GLN A 51 -6.21 4.54 -2.29
N ILE A 52 -6.16 5.07 -1.07
CA ILE A 52 -7.26 5.09 -0.11
C ILE A 52 -7.34 6.49 0.48
N ALA A 53 -8.46 7.18 0.24
CA ALA A 53 -8.83 8.36 1.00
C ALA A 53 -9.52 7.93 2.30
N PHE A 54 -9.00 8.37 3.44
CA PHE A 54 -9.51 7.93 4.74
C PHE A 54 -10.88 8.56 5.05
N PRO A 55 -11.90 7.75 5.42
CA PRO A 55 -13.27 8.22 5.64
C PRO A 55 -13.37 9.10 6.88
N GLN A 56 -14.49 9.80 7.04
CA GLN A 56 -14.70 10.80 8.10
C GLN A 56 -14.49 10.26 9.52
N ASP A 57 -14.84 9.00 9.76
CA ASP A 57 -14.72 8.39 11.08
C ASP A 57 -13.31 7.82 11.37
N HIS A 58 -12.38 7.90 10.41
CA HIS A 58 -11.01 7.39 10.55
C HIS A 58 -10.07 8.45 11.12
N PHE A 59 -9.08 8.04 11.93
CA PHE A 59 -8.14 8.96 12.58
C PHE A 59 -7.33 9.83 11.59
N TRP A 60 -7.01 9.27 10.43
CA TRP A 60 -6.37 9.98 9.31
C TRP A 60 -7.36 10.63 8.32
N HIS A 61 -8.60 10.89 8.73
CA HIS A 61 -9.57 11.60 7.88
C HIS A 61 -8.97 12.88 7.27
N GLY A 62 -9.21 13.06 5.97
CA GLY A 62 -8.72 14.19 5.19
C GLY A 62 -7.33 13.94 4.59
N PHE A 63 -6.70 12.80 4.87
CA PHE A 63 -5.52 12.30 4.17
C PHE A 63 -5.88 11.21 3.17
N THR A 64 -5.02 11.05 2.17
CA THR A 64 -5.01 9.93 1.23
C THR A 64 -3.67 9.22 1.33
N MET A 65 -3.70 7.89 1.33
CA MET A 65 -2.53 7.04 1.18
C MET A 65 -2.48 6.50 -0.25
N ALA A 66 -1.37 6.71 -0.96
CA ALA A 66 -1.12 6.14 -2.29
C ALA A 66 0.10 5.22 -2.24
N VAL A 67 -0.05 4.00 -2.76
CA VAL A 67 0.98 2.95 -2.73
C VAL A 67 1.54 2.69 -4.12
N PHE A 68 2.86 2.78 -4.21
CA PHE A 68 3.64 2.54 -5.41
C PHE A 68 4.68 1.45 -5.15
N ALA A 69 4.94 0.59 -6.13
CA ALA A 69 6.04 -0.38 -6.06
C ALA A 69 6.68 -0.63 -7.42
N CYS A 70 7.95 -0.99 -7.42
CA CYS A 70 8.70 -1.29 -8.62
C CYS A 70 8.28 -2.64 -9.20
N THR A 71 7.86 -2.64 -10.46
CA THR A 71 7.60 -3.87 -11.22
C THR A 71 8.66 -4.13 -12.29
N SER A 72 9.67 -3.26 -12.39
CA SER A 72 10.70 -3.29 -13.44
C SER A 72 12.01 -3.97 -13.02
N CYS A 73 12.16 -4.34 -11.76
CA CYS A 73 13.30 -5.12 -11.27
C CYS A 73 12.86 -6.02 -10.12
N ALA A 74 13.62 -7.09 -9.88
CA ALA A 74 13.49 -7.94 -8.71
C ALA A 74 14.88 -8.11 -8.10
N HIS A 75 14.96 -7.96 -6.77
CA HIS A 75 16.17 -8.15 -5.99
C HIS A 75 15.78 -8.87 -4.72
N GLU A 76 16.51 -9.94 -4.37
CA GLU A 76 16.14 -10.89 -3.31
C GLU A 76 15.86 -10.20 -1.97
N GLU A 77 16.72 -9.26 -1.59
CA GLU A 77 16.61 -8.47 -0.35
C GLU A 77 15.42 -7.49 -0.30
N TYR A 78 14.76 -7.23 -1.44
CA TYR A 78 13.72 -6.20 -1.55
C TYR A 78 12.41 -6.73 -2.17
N LEU A 79 12.20 -8.06 -2.18
CA LEU A 79 10.93 -8.62 -2.66
C LEU A 79 9.74 -8.27 -1.75
N ILE A 80 10.04 -8.09 -0.46
CA ILE A 80 9.11 -7.62 0.57
C ILE A 80 9.72 -6.40 1.28
N PRO A 81 8.92 -5.57 1.97
CA PRO A 81 9.44 -4.50 2.81
C PRO A 81 10.36 -5.05 3.90
N GLU A 82 11.39 -4.29 4.25
CA GLU A 82 12.27 -4.63 5.37
C GLU A 82 11.45 -4.77 6.66
N MET A 83 11.57 -5.92 7.32
CA MET A 83 10.89 -6.22 8.58
C MET A 83 11.83 -5.99 9.76
N LEU A 84 11.29 -5.42 10.83
CA LEU A 84 12.00 -5.22 12.10
C LEU A 84 12.42 -6.57 12.71
N GLN A 85 13.61 -6.63 13.30
CA GLN A 85 14.28 -7.88 13.72
C GLN A 85 14.15 -8.17 15.23
N GLU A 86 13.45 -7.34 16.01
CA GLU A 86 13.31 -7.54 17.47
C GLU A 86 11.96 -8.16 17.85
N VAL A 87 11.77 -8.37 19.16
CA VAL A 87 10.57 -9.00 19.73
C VAL A 87 9.34 -8.11 19.49
N LEU A 88 8.38 -8.67 18.77
CA LEU A 88 7.02 -8.16 18.63
C LEU A 88 6.07 -8.93 19.58
N PRO A 89 4.91 -8.35 19.97
CA PRO A 89 4.36 -7.05 19.58
C PRO A 89 4.91 -5.87 20.39
N GLY A 90 4.69 -4.66 19.89
CA GLY A 90 4.94 -3.41 20.61
C GLY A 90 6.33 -2.79 20.39
N ILE A 91 7.08 -3.28 19.40
CA ILE A 91 8.42 -2.76 19.10
C ILE A 91 8.40 -1.25 18.83
N ASN A 92 9.47 -0.56 19.23
CA ASN A 92 9.74 0.79 18.78
C ASN A 92 10.41 0.77 17.40
N ILE A 93 9.83 1.50 16.45
CA ILE A 93 10.40 1.72 15.12
C ILE A 93 11.48 2.83 15.23
N PRO A 94 12.75 2.53 14.87
CA PRO A 94 13.83 3.51 14.96
C PRO A 94 13.61 4.74 14.08
N LYS A 95 14.08 5.91 14.55
CA LYS A 95 14.06 7.16 13.78
C LYS A 95 14.70 6.96 12.40
N GLY A 96 14.04 7.44 11.35
CA GLY A 96 14.55 7.39 9.98
C GLY A 96 14.22 6.09 9.23
N PHE A 97 13.82 5.03 9.94
CA PHE A 97 13.53 3.73 9.33
C PHE A 97 12.39 3.83 8.31
N LEU A 98 11.28 4.49 8.66
CA LEU A 98 10.08 4.62 7.82
C LEU A 98 10.34 5.44 6.55
N GLU A 99 11.38 6.25 6.55
CA GLU A 99 11.82 7.05 5.41
C GLU A 99 12.79 6.27 4.52
N THR A 100 13.66 5.45 5.12
CA THR A 100 14.75 4.78 4.39
C THR A 100 14.42 3.39 3.87
N TYR A 101 13.47 2.67 4.48
CA TYR A 101 13.13 1.28 4.09
C TYR A 101 12.37 1.18 2.76
N GLN A 102 11.81 2.31 2.29
CA GLN A 102 11.06 2.41 1.03
C GLN A 102 12.00 2.52 -0.19
N LYS A 103 12.75 1.44 -0.49
CA LYS A 103 13.76 1.42 -1.57
C LYS A 103 13.18 1.22 -2.96
N ASN A 104 12.36 0.18 -3.12
CA ASN A 104 11.72 -0.20 -4.38
C ASN A 104 10.20 -0.06 -4.32
N PHE A 105 9.68 0.52 -3.25
CA PHE A 105 8.28 0.94 -3.13
C PHE A 105 8.22 2.33 -2.51
N LYS A 106 7.05 2.95 -2.52
CA LYS A 106 6.81 4.24 -1.89
C LYS A 106 5.35 4.32 -1.44
N ILE A 107 5.15 4.85 -0.25
CA ILE A 107 3.85 5.21 0.30
C ILE A 107 3.84 6.72 0.46
N ASN A 108 2.97 7.38 -0.30
CA ASN A 108 2.77 8.82 -0.21
C ASN A 108 1.52 9.09 0.62
N ILE A 109 1.66 9.89 1.67
CA ILE A 109 0.53 10.44 2.44
C ILE A 109 0.44 11.93 2.16
N PHE A 110 -0.75 12.41 1.84
CA PHE A 110 -1.02 13.81 1.48
C PHE A 110 -2.45 14.21 1.82
N GLU A 111 -2.72 15.51 1.96
CA GLU A 111 -4.08 16.00 2.17
C GLU A 111 -4.95 15.66 0.95
N THR A 112 -6.07 14.98 1.16
CA THR A 112 -6.93 14.45 0.08
C THR A 112 -7.34 15.53 -0.93
N LYS A 113 -7.61 16.75 -0.46
CA LYS A 113 -8.01 17.89 -1.30
C LYS A 113 -6.91 18.38 -2.26
N GLU A 114 -5.65 18.04 -2.00
CA GLU A 114 -4.50 18.43 -2.84
C GLU A 114 -4.24 17.42 -3.96
N GLY A 115 -4.89 16.25 -3.91
CA GLY A 115 -4.75 15.24 -4.94
C GLY A 115 -5.30 15.72 -6.28
N VAL A 116 -4.52 15.54 -7.34
CA VAL A 116 -4.97 15.75 -8.73
C VAL A 116 -4.60 14.54 -9.57
N ILE A 117 -5.41 14.23 -10.58
CA ILE A 117 -5.14 13.12 -11.48
C ILE A 117 -3.85 13.40 -12.27
N ARG A 118 -2.90 12.47 -12.17
CA ARG A 118 -1.58 12.58 -12.82
C ARG A 118 -1.58 12.01 -14.22
N ILE A 119 -1.82 12.88 -15.20
CA ILE A 119 -1.83 12.53 -16.62
C ILE A 119 -0.44 12.22 -17.20
N ASP A 120 0.64 12.60 -16.50
CA ASP A 120 2.03 12.29 -16.84
C ASP A 120 2.46 10.88 -16.40
N TYR A 121 1.57 10.14 -15.71
CA TYR A 121 1.75 8.74 -15.40
C TYR A 121 1.17 7.86 -16.50
N LYS A 122 1.98 6.93 -17.01
CA LYS A 122 1.50 5.87 -17.89
C LYS A 122 0.86 4.76 -17.05
N GLU A 123 -0.45 4.59 -17.18
CA GLU A 123 -1.21 3.53 -16.53
C GLU A 123 -0.59 2.15 -16.81
N LYS A 124 -0.58 1.28 -15.79
CA LYS A 124 -0.08 -0.10 -15.89
C LYS A 124 -1.04 -1.10 -15.25
N VAL A 125 -1.57 -0.76 -14.08
CA VAL A 125 -2.63 -1.52 -13.39
C VAL A 125 -3.97 -0.94 -13.82
N ARG A 126 -4.92 -1.80 -14.17
CA ARG A 126 -6.27 -1.42 -14.59
C ARG A 126 -7.01 -0.74 -13.45
N PHE A 127 -7.69 0.35 -13.75
CA PHE A 127 -8.55 1.04 -12.80
C PHE A 127 -9.71 0.17 -12.27
N GLN A 128 -9.91 0.15 -10.95
CA GLN A 128 -11.06 -0.44 -10.26
C GLN A 128 -11.36 0.37 -8.98
N ARG A 129 -12.63 0.55 -8.59
CA ARG A 129 -12.95 1.29 -7.35
C ARG A 129 -12.89 0.39 -6.12
N TRP A 130 -12.50 0.98 -5.00
CA TRP A 130 -12.78 0.41 -3.70
C TRP A 130 -14.15 0.86 -3.21
N ASN A 131 -15.02 -0.09 -2.88
CA ASN A 131 -16.26 0.13 -2.16
C ASN A 131 -16.04 -0.14 -0.68
N PHE A 132 -16.44 0.84 0.14
CA PHE A 132 -16.27 0.77 1.60
C PHE A 132 -17.62 0.39 2.20
N THR A 133 -17.70 -0.81 2.76
CA THR A 133 -18.90 -1.27 3.46
C THR A 133 -18.61 -1.23 4.96
N PRO A 134 -19.26 -0.34 5.74
CA PRO A 134 -19.09 -0.30 7.19
C PRO A 134 -19.39 -1.68 7.79
N THR A 135 -18.55 -2.12 8.72
CA THR A 135 -18.73 -3.40 9.41
C THR A 135 -18.63 -3.23 10.92
N SER A 136 -19.48 -3.94 11.65
CA SER A 136 -19.37 -4.08 13.10
C SER A 136 -18.39 -5.17 13.53
N ASP A 137 -18.00 -6.06 12.61
CA ASP A 137 -16.99 -7.09 12.87
C ASP A 137 -15.58 -6.52 12.64
N ILE A 138 -14.94 -6.14 13.74
CA ILE A 138 -13.59 -5.59 13.75
C ILE A 138 -12.50 -6.64 13.50
N HIS A 139 -12.81 -7.93 13.62
CA HIS A 139 -11.86 -9.06 13.46
C HIS A 139 -12.06 -9.85 12.16
N PHE A 140 -12.93 -9.37 11.27
CA PHE A 140 -13.23 -10.02 10.00
C PHE A 140 -11.97 -10.20 9.13
N ALA A 141 -11.86 -11.37 8.49
CA ALA A 141 -10.69 -11.83 7.75
C ALA A 141 -10.78 -11.48 6.25
N HIS A 142 -10.85 -10.19 5.92
CA HIS A 142 -10.94 -9.67 4.56
C HIS A 142 -10.07 -8.42 4.40
N ASN A 143 -9.93 -7.93 3.16
CA ASN A 143 -9.39 -6.61 2.92
C ASN A 143 -10.23 -5.60 3.72
N LYS A 144 -9.58 -4.77 4.53
CA LYS A 144 -10.31 -3.82 5.37
C LYS A 144 -9.51 -2.58 5.71
N LEU A 145 -10.22 -1.53 6.08
CA LEU A 145 -9.71 -0.24 6.54
C LEU A 145 -10.20 0.01 7.97
N GLY A 146 -9.29 0.27 8.90
CA GLY A 146 -9.56 0.44 10.32
C GLY A 146 -9.86 -0.87 11.05
N GLY A 147 -10.33 -0.75 12.31
CA GLY A 147 -10.52 -1.88 13.21
C GLY A 147 -9.21 -2.47 13.73
N HIS A 148 -9.18 -3.79 13.94
CA HIS A 148 -7.98 -4.50 14.43
C HIS A 148 -7.43 -5.45 13.36
N PRO A 149 -6.10 -5.60 13.23
CA PRO A 149 -5.54 -6.56 12.31
C PRO A 149 -6.06 -7.97 12.61
N LYS A 150 -6.37 -8.72 11.56
CA LYS A 150 -6.58 -10.16 11.64
C LYS A 150 -5.30 -10.85 11.22
N TRP A 151 -4.49 -11.22 12.20
CA TRP A 151 -3.18 -11.87 12.01
C TRP A 151 -3.31 -13.24 11.34
N LEU A 152 -2.40 -13.54 10.42
CA LEU A 152 -2.20 -14.89 9.88
C LEU A 152 -1.44 -15.74 10.90
N LEU A 153 -0.36 -15.18 11.45
CA LEU A 153 0.49 -15.79 12.47
C LEU A 153 0.23 -15.12 13.83
N ASP A 154 1.30 -14.71 14.52
CA ASP A 154 1.24 -14.00 15.79
C ASP A 154 1.10 -12.48 15.59
N ASP A 155 0.76 -11.78 16.68
CA ASP A 155 0.64 -10.33 16.69
C ASP A 155 2.00 -9.66 16.53
N GLU A 156 2.13 -8.91 15.45
CA GLU A 156 3.35 -8.22 15.05
C GLU A 156 3.15 -6.69 15.00
N SER A 157 2.15 -6.17 15.72
CA SER A 157 1.85 -4.74 15.79
C SER A 157 3.06 -3.95 16.29
N PRO A 158 3.51 -2.88 15.60
CA PRO A 158 4.46 -1.92 16.17
C PRO A 158 3.80 -1.11 17.28
N GLY A 159 4.58 -0.73 18.29
CA GLY A 159 4.10 0.10 19.41
C GLY A 159 4.26 1.59 19.12
N THR A 160 5.48 2.02 18.82
CA THR A 160 5.84 3.44 18.66
C THR A 160 6.81 3.66 17.52
N TYR A 161 6.91 4.90 17.04
CA TYR A 161 8.00 5.43 16.22
C TYR A 161 8.76 6.46 17.04
N MET A 162 10.10 6.45 16.98
CA MET A 162 10.95 7.37 17.75
C MET A 162 10.66 7.38 19.26
N ASP A 163 10.38 6.21 19.83
CA ASP A 163 10.09 5.93 21.25
C ASP A 163 8.85 6.63 21.82
N SER A 164 8.17 7.47 21.04
CA SER A 164 7.23 8.45 21.57
C SER A 164 5.96 8.63 20.73
N ILE A 165 6.01 8.33 19.44
CA ILE A 165 4.88 8.52 18.54
C ILE A 165 4.14 7.20 18.41
N PRO A 166 2.92 7.04 18.96
CA PRO A 166 2.24 5.77 18.89
C PRO A 166 1.91 5.39 17.44
N MET A 167 2.02 4.10 17.13
CA MET A 167 1.54 3.54 15.87
C MET A 167 0.10 3.06 16.05
N PHE A 168 -0.65 2.98 14.96
CA PHE A 168 -1.98 2.37 14.94
C PHE A 168 -2.26 1.69 13.61
N PHE A 169 -3.18 0.71 13.63
CA PHE A 169 -3.55 -0.03 12.44
C PHE A 169 -4.35 0.86 11.46
N LEU A 170 -3.92 0.86 10.20
CA LEU A 170 -4.61 1.57 9.11
C LEU A 170 -5.50 0.63 8.33
N MET A 171 -4.91 -0.43 7.77
CA MET A 171 -5.61 -1.35 6.88
C MET A 171 -4.86 -2.67 6.73
N GLN A 172 -5.55 -3.69 6.23
CA GLN A 172 -4.92 -4.91 5.76
C GLN A 172 -5.39 -5.27 4.34
N LEU A 173 -4.50 -5.91 3.61
CA LEU A 173 -4.82 -6.64 2.38
C LEU A 173 -4.50 -8.12 2.59
N MET A 174 -5.42 -8.97 2.17
CA MET A 174 -5.29 -10.42 2.25
C MET A 174 -4.30 -10.92 1.21
N GLU A 175 -3.72 -12.09 1.46
CA GLU A 175 -2.86 -12.75 0.47
C GLU A 175 -3.58 -13.01 -0.86
N GLY A 176 -2.77 -13.20 -1.91
CA GLY A 176 -3.26 -13.59 -3.22
C GLY A 176 -4.00 -12.48 -3.97
N MET A 177 -4.03 -11.25 -3.44
CA MET A 177 -4.58 -10.10 -4.17
C MET A 177 -3.76 -9.84 -5.44
N ARG A 178 -4.45 -9.87 -6.59
CA ARG A 178 -3.86 -9.65 -7.91
C ARG A 178 -4.26 -8.30 -8.48
N PHE A 179 -3.29 -7.62 -9.09
CA PHE A 179 -3.49 -6.32 -9.72
C PHE A 179 -3.49 -6.50 -11.24
N GLU A 180 -4.67 -6.63 -11.82
CA GLU A 180 -4.86 -6.81 -13.26
C GLU A 180 -4.19 -5.67 -14.05
N ILE A 181 -3.45 -5.99 -15.11
CA ILE A 181 -2.73 -4.99 -15.90
C ILE A 181 -3.47 -4.62 -17.19
N VAL A 182 -3.18 -3.43 -17.72
CA VAL A 182 -3.61 -3.02 -19.06
C VAL A 182 -2.87 -3.82 -20.14
N GLU A 183 -3.39 -3.85 -21.36
CA GLU A 183 -2.90 -4.72 -22.43
C GLU A 183 -1.41 -4.49 -22.76
N ASP A 184 -0.98 -3.22 -22.80
CA ASP A 184 0.38 -2.81 -23.16
C ASP A 184 1.32 -2.65 -21.95
N ALA A 185 0.88 -2.99 -20.74
CA ALA A 185 1.74 -2.92 -19.56
C ALA A 185 2.86 -3.98 -19.65
N PRO A 186 4.10 -3.62 -19.31
CA PRO A 186 5.19 -4.60 -19.27
C PRO A 186 4.94 -5.64 -18.17
N PRO A 187 5.37 -6.90 -18.32
CA PRO A 187 5.30 -7.89 -17.24
C PRO A 187 6.12 -7.45 -16.02
N GLN A 188 5.70 -7.87 -14.83
CA GLN A 188 6.49 -7.68 -13.61
C GLN A 188 7.76 -8.54 -13.69
N ILE A 189 8.91 -7.98 -13.33
CA ILE A 189 10.13 -8.74 -13.15
C ILE A 189 10.06 -9.50 -11.83
N ILE A 190 10.33 -10.81 -11.87
CA ILE A 190 10.35 -11.73 -10.72
C ILE A 190 11.71 -12.44 -10.67
N LEU A 191 12.04 -13.09 -9.55
CA LEU A 191 13.18 -14.00 -9.48
C LEU A 191 12.72 -15.41 -9.86
N ASN A 192 13.46 -16.07 -10.76
CA ASN A 192 13.23 -17.48 -11.07
C ASN A 192 13.85 -18.41 -10.02
N LEU A 193 13.68 -19.72 -10.22
CA LEU A 193 14.21 -20.77 -9.32
C LEU A 193 15.74 -20.74 -9.15
N ARG A 194 16.46 -19.97 -9.98
CA ARG A 194 17.92 -19.77 -9.88
C ARG A 194 18.27 -18.40 -9.30
N GLY A 195 17.31 -17.68 -8.75
CA GLY A 195 17.47 -16.32 -8.22
C GLY A 195 17.75 -15.26 -9.30
N LYS A 196 17.49 -15.56 -10.58
CA LYS A 196 17.74 -14.60 -11.68
C LYS A 196 16.48 -13.81 -12.03
N PRO A 197 16.57 -12.49 -12.22
CA PRO A 197 15.45 -11.69 -12.69
C PRO A 197 14.95 -12.15 -14.07
N GLU A 198 13.64 -12.35 -14.20
CA GLU A 198 12.98 -12.62 -15.47
C GLU A 198 11.57 -12.03 -15.51
N PRO A 199 11.01 -11.76 -16.70
CA PRO A 199 9.61 -11.36 -16.84
C PRO A 199 8.65 -12.45 -16.35
N SER A 200 7.69 -12.09 -15.49
CA SER A 200 6.56 -12.93 -15.12
C SER A 200 5.74 -13.29 -16.35
N LYS A 201 5.22 -14.52 -16.36
CA LYS A 201 4.29 -15.01 -17.40
C LYS A 201 2.85 -14.63 -17.11
N HIS A 202 2.57 -14.10 -15.93
CA HIS A 202 1.22 -13.71 -15.51
C HIS A 202 0.84 -12.33 -16.07
N ARG A 203 -0.47 -12.14 -16.27
CA ARG A 203 -1.08 -10.88 -16.75
C ARG A 203 -1.66 -10.05 -15.60
N TYR A 204 -0.96 -10.06 -14.48
CA TYR A 204 -1.25 -9.24 -13.32
C TYR A 204 0.08 -8.91 -12.61
N TYR A 205 0.06 -7.90 -11.75
CA TYR A 205 1.13 -7.62 -10.81
C TYR A 205 0.76 -8.12 -9.42
N GLU A 206 1.81 -8.36 -8.64
CA GLU A 206 1.76 -8.77 -7.24
C GLU A 206 2.50 -7.71 -6.42
N LEU A 207 1.87 -7.27 -5.33
CA LEU A 207 2.49 -6.38 -4.36
C LEU A 207 3.09 -7.25 -3.24
N PHE A 208 4.41 -7.13 -3.02
CA PHE A 208 5.14 -7.85 -1.97
C PHE A 208 4.86 -9.36 -1.96
N LEU A 209 5.04 -10.00 -3.13
CA LEU A 209 4.80 -11.43 -3.34
C LEU A 209 3.36 -11.90 -3.06
N SER A 210 2.39 -10.97 -3.06
CA SER A 210 0.99 -11.25 -2.71
C SER A 210 0.83 -11.81 -1.30
N ASN A 211 1.72 -11.43 -0.37
CA ASN A 211 1.63 -11.80 1.05
C ASN A 211 0.45 -11.11 1.74
N TYR A 212 0.13 -11.52 2.98
CA TYR A 212 -0.72 -10.71 3.85
C TYR A 212 -0.02 -9.39 4.16
N LEU A 213 -0.70 -8.27 3.94
CA LEU A 213 -0.14 -6.94 4.18
C LEU A 213 -0.90 -6.26 5.32
N TYR A 214 -0.16 -5.72 6.28
CA TYR A 214 -0.69 -4.90 7.36
C TYR A 214 0.00 -3.54 7.33
N PHE A 215 -0.80 -2.48 7.32
CA PHE A 215 -0.33 -1.10 7.27
C PHE A 215 -0.56 -0.45 8.64
N PHE A 216 0.50 0.15 9.19
CA PHE A 216 0.44 0.87 10.46
C PHE A 216 0.89 2.32 10.27
N GLY A 217 0.11 3.26 10.78
CA GLY A 217 0.35 4.69 10.67
C GLY A 217 0.78 5.31 11.99
N THR A 218 1.52 6.42 11.93
CA THR A 218 1.79 7.28 13.09
C THR A 218 0.53 8.01 13.57
N LYS A 219 0.30 8.07 14.90
CA LYS A 219 -0.76 8.90 15.47
C LYS A 219 -0.45 10.41 15.41
N ASP A 220 0.80 10.80 15.20
CA ASP A 220 1.14 12.20 14.93
C ASP A 220 0.81 12.55 13.47
N ARG A 221 -0.30 13.26 13.29
CA ARG A 221 -0.79 13.69 11.97
C ARG A 221 0.11 14.72 11.29
N SER A 222 1.01 15.38 12.02
CA SER A 222 1.99 16.31 11.43
C SER A 222 3.14 15.57 10.74
N MET A 223 3.31 14.29 11.05
CA MET A 223 4.30 13.41 10.45
C MET A 223 3.66 12.06 10.10
N PRO A 224 2.78 12.02 9.08
CA PRO A 224 2.06 10.83 8.70
C PRO A 224 2.99 9.85 7.96
N LEU A 225 3.50 8.87 8.69
CA LEU A 225 4.40 7.83 8.17
C LEU A 225 3.73 6.47 8.32
N VAL A 226 4.05 5.56 7.39
CA VAL A 226 3.47 4.22 7.33
C VAL A 226 4.56 3.18 7.43
N TYR A 227 4.35 2.20 8.31
CA TYR A 227 5.07 0.93 8.31
C TYR A 227 4.21 -0.11 7.60
N VAL A 228 4.86 -0.95 6.79
CA VAL A 228 4.21 -2.10 6.15
C VAL A 228 4.85 -3.35 6.70
N LEU A 229 4.01 -4.23 7.21
CA LEU A 229 4.39 -5.54 7.69
C LEU A 229 3.79 -6.59 6.76
N THR A 230 4.53 -7.66 6.52
CA THR A 230 4.09 -8.79 5.69
C THR A 230 4.15 -10.10 6.45
N GLN A 231 3.13 -10.96 6.31
CA GLN A 231 3.13 -12.33 6.85
C GLN A 231 2.91 -13.36 5.73
N ILE A 232 3.53 -14.55 5.89
CA ILE A 232 3.44 -15.70 4.98
C ILE A 232 3.15 -17.00 5.73
#